data_AF-A0A534IWE2-F1
#
_entry.id   AF-A0A534IWE2-F1
#
_cell.length_a   1.000
_cell.length_b   1.000
_cell.length_c   1.000
_cell.angle_alpha   90.00
_cell.angle_beta   90.00
_cell.angle_gamma   90.00
#
_symmetry.space_group_name_H-M   'P 1'
#
loop_
_entity.id
_entity.type
_entity.pdbx_description
1 polymer ?
#
loop_
_entity_poly.entity_id
_entity_poly.type
_entity_poly.pdbx_seq_one_letter_code
_entity_poly.pdbx_strand_id
1 'polypeptide(L)'
;MKLPAIPKLGPTVWGIAAFLVVRAVAAPWIPIYPLTILIGLLVFAALAYSMNFITGLTGYVSFGQVVFMGTGAYAWGYVVGTFRWHPLGGVLVGAAVGALLALGLGAVTLRFRGVYFAIATLVMPLAAVDIILVTPALGGGQGIILNLGFEPLSWFYTIWVILAIEIGLTYWVTHGRIGYGLRAIKGDEDAAKTL
;
A
#
# COMPACT_ATOMS: atom_id res chain seq x y z
N MET A 1 8.32 45.97 14.41
CA MET A 1 9.16 44.79 14.73
C MET A 1 8.64 43.62 13.89
N LYS A 2 9.30 43.30 12.77
CA LYS A 2 8.87 42.19 11.90
C LYS A 2 9.34 40.89 12.55
N LEU A 3 8.40 40.10 13.08
CA LEU A 3 8.70 38.76 13.58
C LEU A 3 9.27 37.91 12.42
N PRO A 4 10.38 37.18 12.63
CA PRO A 4 10.87 36.23 11.63
C PRO A 4 9.78 35.20 11.35
N ALA A 5 9.48 34.96 10.07
CA ALA A 5 8.48 33.99 9.66
C ALA A 5 8.87 32.62 10.20
N ILE A 6 8.13 32.13 11.20
CA ILE A 6 8.20 30.73 11.60
C ILE A 6 7.88 29.93 10.33
N PRO A 7 8.81 29.09 9.82
CA PRO A 7 8.51 28.27 8.67
C PRO A 7 7.27 27.45 9.03
N LYS A 8 6.21 27.59 8.23
CA LYS A 8 4.97 26.84 8.43
C LYS A 8 5.38 25.38 8.64
N LEU A 9 5.00 24.78 9.78
CA LEU A 9 5.02 23.34 10.00
C LEU A 9 4.02 22.68 9.03
N GLY A 10 4.27 22.79 7.73
CA GLY A 10 3.85 21.77 6.79
C GLY A 10 4.84 20.60 6.90
N PRO A 11 4.52 19.43 6.36
CA PRO A 11 5.49 18.37 6.20
C PRO A 11 6.54 18.80 5.16
N THR A 12 7.52 19.60 5.58
CA THR A 12 8.70 19.90 4.79
C THR A 12 9.43 18.58 4.53
N VAL A 13 10.08 18.41 3.37
CA VAL A 13 10.85 17.19 3.04
C VAL A 13 11.82 16.82 4.16
N TRP A 14 12.42 17.83 4.79
CA TRP A 14 13.28 17.69 5.97
C TRP A 14 12.57 17.13 7.21
N GLY A 15 11.30 17.48 7.44
CA GLY A 15 10.49 16.94 8.54
C GLY A 15 10.12 15.47 8.31
N ILE A 16 9.81 15.09 7.07
CA ILE A 16 9.56 13.70 6.69
C ILE A 16 10.84 12.88 6.86
N ALA A 17 11.97 13.37 6.34
CA ALA A 17 13.27 12.70 6.47
C ALA A 17 13.68 12.54 7.94
N ALA A 18 13.52 13.59 8.75
CA ALA A 18 13.80 13.54 10.18
C ALA A 18 12.92 12.50 10.90
N PHE A 19 11.61 12.46 10.60
CA PHE A 19 10.72 11.44 11.15
C PHE A 19 11.16 10.02 10.77
N LEU A 20 11.49 9.80 9.49
CA LEU A 20 11.93 8.51 8.98
C LEU A 20 13.21 8.01 9.66
N VAL A 21 14.19 8.90 9.82
CA VAL A 21 15.47 8.60 10.45
C VAL A 21 15.33 8.38 11.96
N VAL A 22 14.63 9.28 12.67
CA VAL A 22 14.46 9.19 14.13
C VAL A 22 13.79 7.88 14.51
N ARG A 23 12.75 7.46 13.78
CA ARG A 23 12.05 6.20 14.06
C ARG A 23 12.85 4.95 13.66
N ALA A 24 13.59 4.98 12.55
CA ALA A 24 14.48 3.88 12.17
C ALA A 24 15.56 3.64 13.23
N VAL A 25 16.12 4.74 13.74
CA VAL A 25 17.12 4.71 14.81
C VAL A 25 16.46 4.25 16.10
N ALA A 26 15.31 4.80 16.49
CA ALA A 26 14.64 4.47 17.76
C ALA A 26 14.22 2.99 17.92
N ALA A 27 14.02 2.27 16.81
CA ALA A 27 13.38 0.94 16.80
C ALA A 27 14.04 -0.14 17.68
N PRO A 28 15.39 -0.29 17.74
CA PRO A 28 16.05 -1.31 18.56
C PRO A 28 15.86 -1.11 20.06
N TRP A 29 15.55 0.11 20.52
CA TRP A 29 15.30 0.40 21.94
C TRP A 29 13.83 0.23 22.34
N ILE A 30 12.95 -0.11 21.39
CA ILE A 30 11.54 -0.37 21.67
C ILE A 30 11.39 -1.84 22.11
N PRO A 31 10.72 -2.12 23.24
CA PRO A 31 10.44 -3.49 23.65
C PRO A 31 9.64 -4.28 22.59
N ILE A 32 9.77 -5.61 22.57
CA ILE A 32 9.21 -6.47 21.51
C ILE A 32 7.68 -6.32 21.38
N TYR A 33 6.95 -6.24 22.49
CA TYR A 33 5.49 -6.11 22.49
C TYR A 33 5.00 -4.84 21.75
N PRO A 34 5.40 -3.62 22.15
CA PRO A 34 5.01 -2.41 21.42
C PRO A 34 5.59 -2.36 20.00
N LEU A 35 6.75 -2.96 19.74
CA LEU A 35 7.32 -3.04 18.39
C LEU A 35 6.42 -3.86 17.45
N THR A 36 5.84 -4.96 17.93
CA THR A 36 4.95 -5.81 17.12
C THR A 36 3.65 -5.10 16.76
N ILE A 37 3.07 -4.36 17.71
CA ILE A 37 1.90 -3.50 17.45
C ILE A 37 2.23 -2.42 16.42
N LEU A 38 3.42 -1.81 16.54
CA LEU A 38 3.90 -0.81 15.60
C LEU A 38 4.04 -1.37 14.18
N ILE A 39 4.55 -2.59 14.01
CA ILE A 39 4.60 -3.26 12.70
C ILE A 39 3.21 -3.36 12.08
N GLY A 40 2.21 -3.81 12.85
CA GLY A 40 0.82 -3.87 12.38
C GLY A 40 0.28 -2.49 11.96
N LEU A 41 0.57 -1.46 12.77
CA LEU A 41 0.21 -0.08 12.42
C LEU A 41 0.86 0.38 11.11
N LEU A 42 2.13 0.03 10.88
CA LEU A 42 2.86 0.39 9.66
C LEU A 42 2.30 -0.30 8.42
N VAL A 43 1.84 -1.55 8.55
CA VAL A 43 1.13 -2.25 7.46
C VAL A 43 -0.15 -1.52 7.08
N PHE A 44 -0.97 -1.09 8.07
CA PHE A 44 -2.17 -0.30 7.79
C PHE A 44 -1.84 1.11 7.26
N ALA A 45 -0.75 1.72 7.72
CA ALA A 45 -0.29 2.99 7.18
C ALA A 45 0.10 2.87 5.70
N ALA A 46 0.83 1.82 5.33
CA ALA A 46 1.18 1.52 3.94
C ALA A 46 -0.07 1.30 3.07
N LEU A 47 -1.04 0.56 3.60
CA LEU A 47 -2.35 0.39 2.96
C LEU A 47 -3.06 1.74 2.75
N ALA A 48 -3.05 2.63 3.74
CA ALA A 48 -3.66 3.95 3.61
C ALA A 48 -2.95 4.82 2.56
N TYR A 49 -1.62 4.80 2.51
CA TYR A 49 -0.84 5.53 1.50
C TYR A 49 -1.15 5.04 0.08
N SER A 50 -1.22 3.73 -0.11
CA SER A 50 -1.54 3.16 -1.41
C SER A 50 -2.98 3.48 -1.86
N MET A 51 -3.96 3.54 -0.94
CA MET A 51 -5.33 4.00 -1.26
C MET A 51 -5.41 5.50 -1.60
N ASN A 52 -4.50 6.32 -1.07
CA ASN A 52 -4.52 7.77 -1.25
C ASN A 52 -4.39 8.19 -2.73
N PHE A 53 -3.73 7.39 -3.57
CA PHE A 53 -3.56 7.70 -5.00
C PHE A 53 -4.89 7.74 -5.76
N ILE A 54 -5.84 6.86 -5.42
CA ILE A 54 -7.16 6.85 -6.04
C ILE A 54 -8.09 7.72 -5.20
N THR A 55 -8.34 7.32 -3.95
CA THR A 55 -9.35 7.98 -3.11
C THR A 55 -9.00 9.41 -2.75
N GLY A 56 -7.74 9.68 -2.44
CA GLY A 56 -7.29 11.02 -2.06
C GLY A 56 -7.19 11.97 -3.25
N LEU A 57 -6.44 11.56 -4.28
CA LEU A 57 -6.09 12.43 -5.40
C LEU A 57 -7.19 12.55 -6.45
N THR A 58 -7.81 11.45 -6.89
CA THR A 58 -8.89 11.49 -7.90
C THR A 58 -10.26 11.72 -7.29
N GLY A 59 -10.42 11.47 -5.99
CA GLY A 59 -11.71 11.59 -5.30
C GLY A 59 -12.65 10.40 -5.52
N TYR A 60 -12.18 9.33 -6.18
CA TYR A 60 -12.98 8.12 -6.34
C TYR A 60 -12.96 7.24 -5.10
N VAL A 61 -14.12 6.73 -4.71
CA VAL A 61 -14.18 5.71 -3.66
C VAL A 61 -13.79 4.36 -4.26
N SER A 62 -12.71 3.76 -3.75
CA SER A 62 -12.24 2.41 -4.13
C SER A 62 -12.33 1.45 -2.96
N PHE A 63 -12.99 0.30 -3.16
CA PHE A 63 -13.04 -0.80 -2.18
C PHE A 63 -12.11 -1.97 -2.53
N GLY A 64 -11.36 -1.86 -3.64
CA GLY A 64 -10.58 -2.96 -4.20
C GLY A 64 -9.21 -3.18 -3.54
N GLN A 65 -8.74 -2.26 -2.68
CA GLN A 65 -7.35 -2.30 -2.17
C GLN A 65 -7.00 -3.60 -1.46
N VAL A 66 -7.98 -4.17 -0.75
CA VAL A 66 -7.82 -5.43 -0.01
C VAL A 66 -7.45 -6.58 -0.94
N VAL A 67 -7.88 -6.56 -2.21
CA VAL A 67 -7.52 -7.59 -3.19
C VAL A 67 -6.05 -7.53 -3.54
N PHE A 68 -5.49 -6.34 -3.74
CA PHE A 68 -4.07 -6.18 -4.08
C PHE A 68 -3.18 -6.58 -2.91
N MET A 69 -3.53 -6.12 -1.70
CA MET A 69 -2.83 -6.51 -0.47
C MET A 69 -2.92 -8.03 -0.25
N GLY A 70 -4.13 -8.60 -0.35
CA GLY A 70 -4.37 -10.02 -0.15
C GLY A 70 -3.61 -10.86 -1.17
N THR A 71 -3.68 -10.52 -2.46
CA THR A 71 -2.97 -11.26 -3.51
C THR A 71 -1.45 -11.23 -3.29
N GLY A 72 -0.89 -10.08 -2.93
CA GLY A 72 0.53 -9.98 -2.58
C GLY A 72 0.91 -10.84 -1.38
N ALA A 73 0.07 -10.85 -0.34
CA ALA A 73 0.26 -11.67 0.86
C ALA A 73 0.16 -13.19 0.56
N TYR A 74 -0.79 -13.60 -0.27
CA TYR A 74 -0.93 -15.00 -0.71
C TYR A 74 0.22 -15.44 -1.61
N ALA A 75 0.65 -14.60 -2.56
CA ALA A 75 1.81 -14.90 -3.40
C ALA A 75 3.09 -15.03 -2.56
N TRP A 76 3.31 -14.10 -1.63
CA TRP A 76 4.40 -14.18 -0.65
C TRP A 76 4.32 -15.46 0.17
N GLY A 77 3.17 -15.74 0.77
CA GLY A 77 2.98 -16.89 1.65
C GLY A 77 3.09 -18.22 0.93
N TYR A 78 2.61 -18.32 -0.30
CA TYR A 78 2.74 -19.51 -1.12
C TYR A 78 4.21 -19.79 -1.47
N VAL A 79 4.97 -18.76 -1.85
CA VAL A 79 6.38 -18.94 -2.24
C VAL A 79 7.25 -19.26 -1.03
N VAL A 80 7.04 -18.58 0.10
CA VAL A 80 7.81 -18.81 1.32
C VAL A 80 7.41 -20.11 2.00
N GLY A 81 6.11 -20.44 2.02
CA GLY A 81 5.58 -21.65 2.64
C GLY A 81 5.88 -22.92 1.85
N THR A 82 5.61 -22.90 0.55
CA THR A 82 5.71 -24.09 -0.32
C THR A 82 7.12 -24.28 -0.87
N PHE A 83 7.73 -23.21 -1.42
CA PHE A 83 9.07 -23.29 -2.01
C PHE A 83 10.20 -23.02 -1.02
N ARG A 84 9.88 -22.73 0.26
CA ARG A 84 10.87 -22.42 1.32
C ARG A 84 11.84 -21.30 0.91
N TRP A 85 11.38 -20.39 0.07
CA TRP A 85 12.18 -19.24 -0.38
C TRP A 85 12.45 -18.26 0.75
N HIS A 86 13.51 -17.47 0.59
CA HIS A 86 13.88 -16.45 1.57
C HIS A 86 12.73 -15.43 1.72
N PRO A 87 12.26 -15.12 2.94
CA PRO A 87 11.08 -14.28 3.15
C PRO A 87 11.16 -12.90 2.49
N LEU A 88 12.34 -12.27 2.47
CA LEU A 88 12.56 -11.00 1.78
C LEU A 88 12.45 -11.11 0.25
N GLY A 89 12.90 -12.23 -0.33
CA GLY A 89 12.74 -12.49 -1.77
C GLY A 89 11.27 -12.72 -2.13
N GLY A 90 10.52 -13.36 -1.23
CA GLY A 90 9.07 -13.48 -1.34
C GLY A 90 8.37 -12.12 -1.44
N VAL A 91 8.88 -11.07 -0.77
CA VAL A 91 8.25 -9.73 -0.80
C VAL A 91 8.26 -9.17 -2.21
N LEU A 92 9.36 -9.37 -2.95
CA LEU A 92 9.47 -8.94 -4.34
C LEU A 92 8.51 -9.72 -5.24
N VAL A 93 8.33 -11.02 -5.00
CA VAL A 93 7.35 -11.82 -5.75
C VAL A 93 5.93 -11.36 -5.45
N GLY A 94 5.60 -11.13 -4.18
CA GLY A 94 4.30 -10.58 -3.78
C GLY A 94 4.03 -9.22 -4.41
N ALA A 95 5.02 -8.33 -4.43
CA ALA A 95 4.92 -7.03 -5.08
C ALA A 95 4.73 -7.17 -6.60
N ALA A 96 5.47 -8.07 -7.26
CA ALA A 96 5.34 -8.31 -8.70
C ALA A 96 3.97 -8.87 -9.08
N VAL A 97 3.48 -9.87 -8.36
CA VAL A 97 2.15 -10.47 -8.60
C VAL A 97 1.05 -9.44 -8.33
N GLY A 98 1.15 -8.68 -7.23
CA GLY A 98 0.23 -7.60 -6.91
C GLY A 98 0.22 -6.50 -7.98
N ALA A 99 1.39 -6.10 -8.50
CA ALA A 99 1.50 -5.11 -9.56
C ALA A 99 0.88 -5.60 -10.88
N LEU A 100 1.13 -6.85 -11.26
CA LEU A 100 0.52 -7.45 -12.45
C LEU A 100 -1.00 -7.50 -12.33
N LEU A 101 -1.53 -7.88 -11.16
CA LEU A 101 -2.96 -7.88 -10.92
C LEU A 101 -3.54 -6.47 -10.93
N ALA A 102 -2.84 -5.48 -10.36
CA ALA A 102 -3.24 -4.08 -10.38
C ALA A 102 -3.28 -3.51 -11.80
N LEU A 103 -2.33 -3.86 -12.66
CA LEU A 103 -2.35 -3.47 -14.07
C LEU A 103 -3.54 -4.09 -14.81
N GLY A 104 -3.79 -5.38 -14.60
CA GLY A 104 -4.91 -6.09 -15.24
C GLY A 104 -6.28 -5.55 -14.79
N LEU A 105 -6.52 -5.53 -13.47
CA LEU A 105 -7.78 -5.05 -12.91
C LEU A 105 -7.97 -3.55 -13.12
N GLY A 106 -6.90 -2.75 -12.98
CA GLY A 106 -6.94 -1.31 -13.24
C GLY A 106 -7.32 -0.99 -14.68
N ALA A 107 -6.79 -1.72 -15.67
CA ALA A 107 -7.14 -1.52 -17.07
C ALA A 107 -8.63 -1.76 -17.38
N VAL A 108 -9.28 -2.62 -16.60
CA VAL A 108 -10.72 -2.87 -16.70
C VAL A 108 -11.50 -1.84 -15.91
N THR A 109 -11.13 -1.56 -14.67
CA THR A 109 -11.98 -0.79 -13.76
C THR A 109 -11.88 0.70 -13.91
N LEU A 110 -10.74 1.21 -14.37
CA LEU A 110 -10.59 2.63 -14.70
C LEU A 110 -11.47 3.07 -15.89
N ARG A 111 -12.18 2.15 -16.54
CA ARG A 111 -13.21 2.44 -17.55
C ARG A 111 -14.53 2.89 -16.93
N PHE A 112 -14.77 2.55 -15.66
CA PHE A 112 -15.97 2.94 -14.93
C PHE A 112 -15.77 4.30 -14.24
N ARG A 113 -16.88 5.02 -14.04
CA ARG A 113 -16.87 6.38 -13.49
C ARG A 113 -17.74 6.48 -12.25
N GLY A 114 -17.29 7.28 -11.28
CA GLY A 114 -18.04 7.60 -10.08
C GLY A 114 -18.53 6.36 -9.33
N VAL A 115 -19.85 6.25 -9.14
CA VAL A 115 -20.46 5.14 -8.39
C VAL A 115 -20.20 3.78 -9.04
N TYR A 116 -20.15 3.69 -10.36
CA TYR A 116 -19.87 2.43 -11.06
C TYR A 116 -18.45 1.92 -10.78
N PHE A 117 -17.47 2.83 -10.60
CA PHE A 117 -16.12 2.45 -10.19
C PHE A 117 -16.10 1.86 -8.78
N ALA A 118 -16.84 2.46 -7.85
CA ALA A 118 -16.97 1.96 -6.49
C ALA A 118 -17.61 0.56 -6.47
N ILE A 119 -18.69 0.34 -7.24
CA ILE A 119 -19.34 -0.97 -7.36
C ILE A 119 -18.38 -2.00 -7.97
N ALA A 120 -17.70 -1.66 -9.07
CA ALA A 120 -16.76 -2.56 -9.73
C ALA A 120 -15.62 -2.98 -8.79
N THR A 121 -15.09 -2.05 -7.99
CA THR A 121 -14.04 -2.35 -7.01
C THR A 121 -14.53 -3.11 -5.78
N LEU A 122 -15.80 -2.96 -5.39
CA LEU A 122 -16.42 -3.72 -4.30
C LEU A 122 -16.62 -5.20 -4.65
N VAL A 123 -16.86 -5.52 -5.93
CA VAL A 123 -17.03 -6.90 -6.38
C VAL A 123 -15.70 -7.67 -6.38
N MET A 124 -14.56 -6.99 -6.56
CA MET A 124 -13.26 -7.69 -6.64
C MET A 124 -12.93 -8.49 -5.37
N PRO A 125 -13.02 -7.93 -4.13
CA PRO A 125 -12.80 -8.71 -2.92
C PRO A 125 -13.71 -9.94 -2.81
N LEU A 126 -14.98 -9.81 -3.20
CA LEU A 126 -15.95 -10.91 -3.15
C LEU A 126 -15.51 -12.04 -4.07
N ALA A 127 -15.18 -11.72 -5.33
CA ALA A 127 -14.68 -12.69 -6.29
C ALA A 127 -13.34 -13.32 -5.84
N ALA A 128 -12.44 -12.53 -5.24
CA ALA A 128 -11.16 -13.02 -4.76
C ALA A 128 -11.34 -14.05 -3.63
N VAL A 129 -12.27 -13.83 -2.71
CA VAL A 129 -12.60 -14.79 -1.64
C VAL A 129 -13.12 -16.09 -2.23
N ASP A 130 -14.04 -16.03 -3.19
CA ASP A 130 -14.58 -17.23 -3.84
C ASP A 130 -13.47 -18.04 -4.54
N ILE A 131 -12.57 -17.36 -5.24
CA ILE A 131 -11.40 -17.99 -5.90
C ILE A 131 -10.50 -18.70 -4.87
N ILE A 132 -10.22 -18.05 -3.73
CA ILE A 132 -9.38 -18.64 -2.67
C ILE A 132 -10.05 -19.89 -2.10
N LEU A 133 -11.36 -19.84 -1.85
CA LEU A 133 -12.12 -20.96 -1.27
C LEU A 133 -12.14 -22.20 -2.16
N VAL A 134 -12.24 -22.02 -3.48
CA VAL A 134 -12.25 -23.14 -4.45
C VAL A 134 -10.85 -23.62 -4.85
N THR A 135 -9.79 -22.94 -4.40
CA THR A 135 -8.40 -23.27 -4.76
C THR A 135 -7.66 -23.89 -3.57
N PRO A 136 -7.52 -25.23 -3.49
CA PRO A 136 -6.89 -25.89 -2.36
C PRO A 136 -5.43 -25.47 -2.13
N ALA A 137 -4.72 -25.12 -3.21
CA ALA A 137 -3.33 -24.67 -3.15
C ALA A 137 -3.13 -23.38 -2.33
N LEU A 138 -4.18 -22.57 -2.15
CA LEU A 138 -4.15 -21.34 -1.35
C LEU A 138 -4.57 -21.59 0.11
N GLY A 139 -4.79 -22.84 0.51
CA GLY A 139 -5.21 -23.21 1.86
C GLY A 139 -6.72 -23.06 2.11
N GLY A 140 -7.51 -22.72 1.09
CA GLY A 140 -8.96 -22.59 1.18
C GLY A 140 -9.39 -21.66 2.32
N GLY A 141 -10.40 -22.08 3.10
CA GLY A 141 -10.92 -21.29 4.21
C GLY A 141 -9.98 -21.13 5.42
N GLN A 142 -8.90 -21.91 5.52
CA GLN A 142 -7.91 -21.79 6.60
C GLN A 142 -6.77 -20.84 6.25
N GLY A 143 -6.57 -20.55 4.96
CA GLY A 143 -5.43 -19.79 4.45
C GLY A 143 -4.09 -20.53 4.57
N ILE A 144 -3.01 -19.82 4.27
CA ILE A 144 -1.64 -20.37 4.33
C ILE A 144 -1.04 -20.08 5.70
N ILE A 145 -0.85 -21.13 6.51
CA ILE A 145 -0.21 -21.01 7.82
C ILE A 145 1.30 -21.16 7.66
N LEU A 146 2.05 -20.15 8.11
CA LEU A 146 3.50 -20.09 8.02
C LEU A 146 4.12 -20.14 9.42
N ASN A 147 4.88 -21.19 9.69
CA ASN A 147 5.71 -21.30 10.90
C ASN A 147 7.11 -20.73 10.63
N LEU A 148 7.16 -19.42 10.39
CA LEU A 148 8.42 -18.68 10.27
C LEU A 148 8.83 -18.17 11.65
N GLY A 149 10.13 -18.20 11.96
CA GLY A 149 10.66 -17.49 13.11
C GLY A 149 10.32 -16.00 12.97
N PHE A 150 9.52 -15.46 13.87
CA PHE A 150 9.15 -14.04 13.84
C PHE A 150 10.25 -13.24 14.51
N GLU A 151 11.12 -12.65 13.70
CA GLU A 151 12.16 -11.70 14.12
C GLU A 151 11.62 -10.27 13.99
N PRO A 152 11.05 -9.66 15.06
CA PRO A 152 10.25 -8.44 14.96
C PRO A 152 11.04 -7.26 14.38
N LEU A 153 12.32 -7.15 14.74
CA LEU A 153 13.17 -6.06 14.29
C LEU A 153 13.43 -6.11 12.78
N SER A 154 13.62 -7.30 12.21
CA SER A 154 13.78 -7.49 10.76
C SER A 154 12.50 -7.11 10.00
N TRP A 155 11.34 -7.57 10.51
CA TRP A 155 10.04 -7.25 9.92
C TRP A 155 9.71 -5.76 10.02
N PHE A 156 10.06 -5.11 11.14
CA PHE A 156 9.96 -3.66 11.30
C PHE A 156 10.75 -2.94 10.21
N TYR A 157 12.04 -3.25 10.02
CA TYR A 157 12.84 -2.58 9.00
C TYR A 157 12.32 -2.85 7.58
N THR A 158 11.81 -4.05 7.33
CA THR A 158 11.22 -4.39 6.03
C THR A 158 10.02 -3.51 5.71
N ILE A 159 9.03 -3.44 6.61
CA ILE A 159 7.83 -2.60 6.39
C ILE A 159 8.18 -1.10 6.43
N TRP A 160 9.16 -0.71 7.24
CA TRP A 160 9.61 0.67 7.34
C TRP A 160 10.23 1.18 6.03
N VAL A 161 11.05 0.36 5.39
CA VAL A 161 11.63 0.68 4.07
C VAL A 161 10.53 0.78 3.01
N ILE A 162 9.57 -0.15 3.01
CA ILE A 162 8.43 -0.12 2.08
C ILE A 162 7.63 1.17 2.26
N LEU A 163 7.29 1.54 3.50
CA LEU A 163 6.56 2.76 3.80
C LEU A 163 7.34 4.02 3.39
N ALA A 164 8.66 4.04 3.61
CA ALA A 164 9.51 5.14 3.17
C ALA A 164 9.49 5.30 1.65
N ILE A 165 9.52 4.19 0.90
CA ILE A 165 9.38 4.18 -0.57
C ILE A 165 8.01 4.72 -0.98
N GLU A 166 6.93 4.28 -0.34
CA GLU A 166 5.56 4.74 -0.63
C GLU A 166 5.37 6.24 -0.35
N ILE A 167 5.93 6.75 0.75
CA ILE A 167 5.93 8.17 1.06
C ILE A 167 6.69 8.95 -0.02
N GLY A 168 7.87 8.47 -0.42
CA GLY A 168 8.67 9.07 -1.49
C GLY A 168 7.93 9.08 -2.84
N LEU A 169 7.31 7.95 -3.19
CA LEU A 169 6.49 7.82 -4.40
C LEU A 169 5.29 8.76 -4.36
N THR A 170 4.60 8.85 -3.22
CA THR A 170 3.48 9.76 -3.02
C THR A 170 3.92 11.20 -3.19
N TYR A 171 5.04 11.59 -2.61
CA TYR A 171 5.61 12.93 -2.77
C TYR A 171 5.93 13.22 -4.24
N TRP A 172 6.60 12.29 -4.93
CA TRP A 172 6.97 12.45 -6.34
C TRP A 172 5.77 12.55 -7.27
N VAL A 173 4.77 11.67 -7.10
CA VAL A 173 3.54 11.69 -7.91
C VAL A 173 2.75 12.97 -7.67
N THR A 174 2.58 13.36 -6.40
CA THR A 174 1.78 14.55 -6.05
C THR A 174 2.39 15.84 -6.56
N HIS A 175 3.71 15.97 -6.56
CA HIS A 175 4.41 17.17 -7.06
C HIS A 175 4.73 17.10 -8.57
N GLY A 176 4.56 15.93 -9.19
CA GLY A 176 4.78 15.71 -10.62
C GLY A 176 3.52 15.94 -11.48
N ARG A 177 3.68 15.81 -12.80
CA ARG A 177 2.61 15.97 -13.79
C ARG A 177 1.43 15.02 -13.55
N ILE A 178 1.72 13.78 -13.14
CA ILE A 178 0.71 12.75 -12.86
C ILE A 178 -0.25 13.23 -11.76
N GLY A 179 0.27 13.78 -10.66
CA GLY A 179 -0.56 14.26 -9.55
C GLY A 179 -1.43 15.46 -9.89
N TYR A 180 -1.04 16.30 -10.85
CA TYR A 180 -1.91 17.35 -11.38
C TYR A 180 -3.07 16.77 -12.18
N GLY A 181 -2.80 15.79 -13.06
CA GLY A 181 -3.84 15.09 -13.81
C GLY A 181 -4.84 14.37 -12.90
N LEU A 182 -4.35 13.62 -11.90
CA LEU A 182 -5.22 12.95 -10.93
C LEU A 182 -6.10 13.92 -10.15
N ARG A 183 -5.57 15.10 -9.76
CA ARG A 183 -6.34 16.13 -9.07
C ARG A 183 -7.32 16.86 -10.00
N ALA A 184 -7.01 16.98 -11.29
CA ALA A 184 -7.92 17.55 -12.27
C ALA A 184 -9.18 16.67 -12.41
N ILE A 185 -9.02 15.33 -12.42
CA ILE A 185 -10.13 14.37 -12.43
C ILE A 185 -11.10 14.62 -11.26
N LYS A 186 -10.56 14.94 -10.08
CA LYS A 186 -11.37 15.23 -8.88
C LYS A 186 -12.22 16.49 -9.01
N GLY A 187 -11.76 17.48 -9.77
CA GLY A 187 -12.47 18.73 -9.99
C GLY A 187 -13.56 18.59 -11.04
N ASP A 188 -13.15 18.19 -12.25
CA ASP A 188 -14.05 17.92 -13.38
C ASP A 188 -13.36 16.93 -14.32
N GLU A 189 -13.90 15.72 -14.36
CA GLU A 189 -13.32 14.62 -15.13
C GLU A 189 -13.45 14.79 -16.65
N ASP A 190 -14.43 15.56 -17.13
CA ASP A 190 -14.60 15.82 -18.57
C ASP A 190 -13.71 16.98 -19.03
N ALA A 191 -13.53 18.01 -18.20
CA ALA A 191 -12.52 19.03 -18.44
C ALA A 191 -11.10 18.44 -18.43
N ALA A 192 -10.82 17.50 -17.52
CA ALA A 192 -9.51 16.85 -17.39
C ALA A 192 -9.07 16.09 -18.66
N LYS A 193 -9.99 15.61 -19.50
CA LYS A 193 -9.66 14.90 -20.76
C LYS A 193 -9.08 15.81 -21.85
N THR A 194 -9.27 17.11 -21.74
CA THR A 194 -8.86 18.08 -22.76
C THR A 194 -7.42 18.60 -22.59
N LEU A 195 -6.77 18.23 -21.48
CA LEU A 195 -5.37 18.53 -21.14
C LEU A 195 -4.41 17.48 -21.69
#